data_AF-A0A7W0H3N4-F1
#
_entry.id   AF-A0A7W0H3N4-F1
#
_cell.length_a   1.000
_cell.length_b   1.000
_cell.length_c   1.000
_cell.angle_alpha   90.00
_cell.angle_beta   90.00
_cell.angle_gamma   90.00
#
_symmetry.space_group_name_H-M   'P 1'
#
loop_
_entity.id
_entity.type
_entity.pdbx_description
1 polymer ?
#
loop_
_entity_poly.entity_id
_entity_poly.type
_entity_poly.pdbx_seq_one_letter_code
_entity_poly.pdbx_strand_id
1 'polypeptide(L)' 'MPQLGARGLELAVAVNVSTHNLLDVEFPAQVKGLLDAWELDAARLELEITSSAFRSTRSRSTARS' A
#
# COMPACT_ATOMS: atom_id res chain seq x y z
N MET A 1 12.43 29.28 11.69
CA MET A 1 11.39 28.27 11.38
C MET A 1 10.52 28.84 10.27
N PRO A 2 10.69 28.45 9.00
CA PRO A 2 9.84 28.96 7.93
C PRO A 2 8.42 28.44 8.16
N GLN A 3 7.47 29.36 8.22
CA GLN A 3 6.04 29.06 8.33
C GLN A 3 5.61 28.51 6.97
N LEU A 4 5.23 27.23 6.92
CA LEU A 4 4.54 26.65 5.77
C LEU A 4 3.18 27.36 5.66
N GLY A 5 3.17 28.45 4.89
CA GLY A 5 1.94 29.13 4.51
C GLY A 5 1.00 28.11 3.87
N ALA A 6 -0.29 28.23 4.15
CA ALA A 6 -1.38 27.37 3.68
C ALA A 6 -1.60 27.47 2.15
N ARG A 7 -0.55 27.26 1.36
CA ARG A 7 -0.67 26.92 -0.05
C ARG A 7 -0.89 25.42 -0.06
N GLY A 8 -2.08 24.97 -0.46
CA GLY A 8 -2.35 23.54 -0.62
C GLY A 8 -1.24 22.93 -1.47
N LEU A 9 -0.42 22.10 -0.85
CA LEU A 9 0.64 21.38 -1.54
C LEU A 9 -0.04 20.22 -2.25
N GLU A 10 0.09 20.18 -3.58
CA GLU A 10 -0.25 18.96 -4.33
C GLU A 10 0.81 17.92 -4.00
N LEU A 11 0.48 17.03 -3.07
CA LEU A 11 1.35 15.97 -2.61
C LEU A 11 0.90 14.64 -3.21
N ALA A 12 1.79 14.02 -3.99
CA ALA A 12 1.67 12.61 -4.32
C ALA A 12 2.33 11.76 -3.23
N VAL A 13 1.73 10.65 -2.87
CA VAL A 13 2.20 9.74 -1.81
C VAL A 13 2.49 8.37 -2.42
N ALA A 14 3.70 7.88 -2.19
CA ALA A 14 4.08 6.51 -2.53
C ALA A 14 3.82 5.57 -1.33
N VAL A 15 3.07 4.50 -1.56
CA VAL A 15 2.75 3.48 -0.57
C VAL A 15 3.40 2.16 -0.97
N ASN A 16 4.15 1.58 -0.04
CA ASN A 16 4.77 0.29 -0.24
C ASN A 16 3.72 -0.83 -0.10
N VAL A 17 3.63 -1.70 -1.11
CA VAL A 17 2.74 -2.86 -1.13
C VAL A 17 3.55 -4.15 -1.23
N SER A 18 3.08 -5.19 -0.55
CA SER A 18 3.70 -6.50 -0.61
C SER A 18 3.21 -7.31 -1.81
N THR A 19 3.95 -8.34 -2.21
CA THR A 19 3.51 -9.28 -3.25
C THR A 19 2.20 -9.99 -2.90
N HIS A 20 1.88 -10.15 -1.61
CA HIS A 20 0.59 -10.73 -1.19
C HIS A 20 -0.59 -9.83 -1.57
N ASN A 21 -0.42 -8.50 -1.52
CA ASN A 21 -1.45 -7.56 -1.95
C ASN A 21 -1.69 -7.63 -3.46
N LEU A 22 -0.69 -8.04 -4.24
CA LEU A 22 -0.83 -8.23 -5.69
C LEU A 22 -1.54 -9.54 -6.07
N LEU A 23 -1.49 -10.54 -5.18
CA LEU A 23 -2.18 -11.82 -5.36
C LEU A 23 -3.64 -11.76 -4.92
N ASP A 24 -4.00 -10.73 -4.15
CA ASP A 24 -5.37 -10.48 -3.75
C ASP A 24 -6.15 -9.79 -4.87
N VAL A 25 -7.11 -10.50 -5.44
CA VAL A 25 -7.96 -10.03 -6.54
C VAL A 25 -8.86 -8.85 -6.12
N GLU A 26 -9.15 -8.71 -4.82
CA GLU A 26 -10.01 -7.65 -4.29
C GLU A 26 -9.23 -6.36 -4.02
N PHE A 27 -7.89 -6.43 -3.95
CA PHE A 27 -7.04 -5.29 -3.59
C PHE A 27 -7.25 -4.05 -4.47
N PRO A 28 -7.33 -4.14 -5.83
CA PRO A 28 -7.61 -2.97 -6.65
C PRO A 28 -8.97 -2.32 -6.35
N ALA A 29 -9.99 -3.12 -6.07
CA ALA A 29 -11.33 -2.62 -5.73
C ALA A 29 -11.33 -1.92 -4.37
N GLN A 30 -10.60 -2.46 -3.39
CA GLN A 30 -10.41 -1.82 -2.08
C GLN A 30 -9.67 -0.49 -2.18
N VAL A 31 -8.57 -0.43 -2.95
CA VAL A 31 -7.82 0.82 -3.19
C VAL A 31 -8.72 1.86 -3.85
N LYS A 32 -9.50 1.47 -4.86
CA LYS A 32 -10.46 2.38 -5.50
C LYS A 32 -11.50 2.88 -4.51
N GLY A 33 -12.10 1.99 -3.71
CA GLY A 33 -13.10 2.36 -2.71
C GLY A 33 -12.54 3.35 -1.66
N LEU A 34 -11.28 3.19 -1.28
CA LEU A 34 -10.59 4.14 -0.41
C LEU A 34 -10.37 5.49 -1.11
N LEU A 35 -9.88 5.50 -2.34
CA LEU A 35 -9.70 6.75 -3.10
C LEU A 35 -11.03 7.51 -3.26
N ASP A 36 -12.12 6.80 -3.60
CA ASP A 36 -13.45 7.39 -3.74
C ASP A 36 -13.95 7.95 -2.39
N ALA A 37 -13.81 7.20 -1.29
CA ALA A 37 -14.28 7.60 0.03
C ALA A 37 -13.59 8.86 0.58
N TRP A 38 -12.37 9.13 0.13
CA TRP A 38 -11.59 10.30 0.53
C TRP A 38 -11.49 11.38 -0.58
N GLU A 39 -12.24 11.22 -1.67
CA GLU A 39 -12.24 12.12 -2.84
C GLU A 39 -10.82 12.42 -3.37
N LEU A 40 -9.96 11.38 -3.37
CA LEU A 40 -8.58 11.48 -3.82
C LEU A 40 -8.46 11.07 -5.29
N ASP A 41 -7.76 11.90 -6.07
CA ASP A 41 -7.33 11.52 -7.41
C ASP A 41 -6.31 10.36 -7.31
N ALA A 42 -6.53 9.30 -8.08
CA ALA A 42 -5.62 8.17 -8.20
C ALA A 42 -4.21 8.60 -8.62
N ALA A 43 -4.07 9.71 -9.37
CA ALA A 43 -2.79 10.28 -9.76
C ALA A 43 -1.93 10.74 -8.55
N ARG A 44 -2.52 10.86 -7.36
CA ARG A 44 -1.83 11.23 -6.12
C ARG A 44 -1.33 10.03 -5.31
N LEU A 45 -1.59 8.80 -5.76
CA LEU A 45 -1.15 7.57 -5.10
C LEU A 45 -0.25 6.76 -6.03
N GLU A 46 0.99 6.55 -5.61
CA GLU A 46 1.92 5.63 -6.26
C GLU A 46 2.02 4.35 -5.42
N LEU A 47 1.90 3.19 -6.05
CA LEU A 47 2.07 1.90 -5.37
C LEU A 47 3.45 1.33 -5.72
N GLU A 48 4.32 1.26 -4.72
CA GLU A 48 5.67 0.71 -4.88
C GLU A 48 5.71 -0.72 -4.37
N ILE A 49 6.18 -1.64 -5.21
CA ILE A 49 6.39 -3.04 -4.80
C ILE A 49 7.80 -3.16 -4.26
N THR A 50 7.95 -3.22 -2.93
CA THR A 50 9.25 -3.52 -2.32
C THR A 50 9.49 -5.02 -2.29
N SER A 51 10.52 -5.48 -3.00
CA SER A 51 10.94 -6.89 -3.05
C SER A 51 11.42 -7.47 -1.70
N SER A 52 11.43 -6.70 -0.60
CA SER A 52 11.99 -7.12 0.69
C SER A 52 11.11 -8.05 1.53
N ALA A 53 9.90 -8.40 1.06
CA ALA A 53 9.00 -9.34 1.75
C ALA A 53 9.09 -10.80 1.26
N PHE A 54 10.19 -11.21 0.63
CA PHE A 54 10.47 -12.63 0.33
C PHE A 54 10.88 -13.41 1.62
N ARG A 55 10.11 -13.28 2.70
CA ARG A 55 10.27 -14.08 3.92
C ARG A 55 9.32 -15.28 3.86
N SER A 56 9.81 -16.34 3.21
CA SER A 56 9.19 -17.67 3.22
C SER A 56 9.07 -18.20 4.65
N THR A 57 7.94 -17.98 5.31
CA THR A 57 7.60 -18.75 6.53
C THR A 57 7.16 -20.15 6.11
N ARG A 58 8.11 -21.08 6.07
CA ARG A 58 7.81 -22.51 6.06
C ARG A 58 7.46 -22.92 7.48
N SER A 59 6.19 -22.82 7.85
CA SER A 59 5.70 -23.49 9.06
C SER A 59 5.69 -25.00 8.79
N ARG A 60 6.72 -25.71 9.25
CA ARG A 60 6.72 -27.17 9.23
C ARG A 60 5.97 -27.65 10.46
N SER A 61 4.81 -28.24 10.22
CA SER A 61 3.97 -28.98 11.17
C SER A 61 4.81 -29.73 12.21
N THR A 62 4.57 -29.44 13.49
CA THR A 62 5.04 -30.28 14.59
C THR A 62 4.34 -31.63 14.52
N ALA A 63 5.04 -32.64 13.99
CA ALA A 63 4.68 -34.03 14.24
C ALA A 63 5.09 -34.35 15.68
N ARG A 64 4.10 -34.44 16.57
CA ARG A 64 4.27 -35.03 17.89
C ARG A 64 3.89 -36.50 17.75
N SER A 65 4.86 -37.40 17.92
CA SER A 65 4.65 -38.83 18.13
C SER A 65 5.40 -39.26 19.36
#